data_AF-A0A1C5T4I2-F1
#
_entry.id   AF-A0A1C5T4I2-F1
#
_cell.length_a   1.000
_cell.length_b   1.000
_cell.length_c   1.000
_cell.angle_alpha   90.00
_cell.angle_beta   90.00
_cell.angle_gamma   90.00
#
_symmetry.space_group_name_H-M   'P 1'
#
loop_
_entity.id
_entity.type
_entity.pdbx_description
1 polymer ?
#
loop_
_entity_poly.entity_id
_entity_poly.type
_entity_poly.pdbx_seq_one_letter_code
_entity_poly.pdbx_strand_id
1 'polypeptide(L)' 'MTVHGLARSRAKTRYEASRYKGKSLIDWAVLWLKMSNDAFFRLYGFNFNPHEYPYLYEIARNIVYGEVN' A
#
# COMPACT_ATOMS: atom_id res chain seq x y z
N MET A 1 5.56 -17.69 14.75
CA MET A 1 5.64 -16.73 13.62
C MET A 1 5.63 -17.56 12.33
N THR A 2 4.61 -17.45 11.49
CA THR A 2 4.49 -18.26 10.26
C THR A 2 5.33 -17.67 9.13
N VAL A 3 5.73 -18.48 8.15
CA VAL A 3 6.47 -18.00 6.94
C VAL A 3 5.74 -16.84 6.26
N HIS A 4 4.40 -16.90 6.25
CA HIS A 4 3.53 -15.85 5.71
C HIS A 4 3.68 -14.51 6.45
N GLY A 5 3.78 -14.54 7.79
CA GLY A 5 4.02 -13.34 8.59
C GLY A 5 5.38 -12.70 8.33
N LEU A 6 6.42 -13.52 8.12
CA LEU A 6 7.76 -13.03 7.80
C LEU A 6 7.82 -12.40 6.40
N ALA A 7 7.19 -13.04 5.40
CA ALA A 7 7.10 -12.51 4.04
C ALA A 7 6.40 -11.15 4.00
N ARG A 8 5.26 -11.03 4.71
CA ARG A 8 4.53 -9.77 4.86
C ARG A 8 5.36 -8.69 5.55
N SER A 9 6.08 -9.03 6.62
CA SER A 9 6.94 -8.10 7.35
C SER A 9 8.06 -7.54 6.45
N ARG A 10 8.74 -8.42 5.69
CA ARG A 10 9.76 -8.01 4.72
C ARG A 10 9.20 -7.12 3.62
N ALA A 11 8.01 -7.46 3.11
CA ALA A 11 7.33 -6.64 2.11
C ALA A 11 7.02 -5.24 2.64
N LYS A 12 6.54 -5.13 3.89
CA LYS A 12 6.31 -3.85 4.56
C LYS A 12 7.57 -2.99 4.59
N THR A 13 8.68 -3.52 5.11
CA THR A 13 9.96 -2.79 5.16
C THR A 13 10.42 -2.34 3.77
N ARG A 14 10.28 -3.20 2.75
CA ARG A 14 10.62 -2.85 1.37
C ARG A 14 9.78 -1.68 0.85
N TYR A 15 8.47 -1.70 1.08
CA TYR A 15 7.57 -0.67 0.56
C TYR A 15 7.65 0.65 1.33
N GLU A 16 8.03 0.63 2.61
CA GLU A 16 8.35 1.84 3.39
C GLU A 16 9.58 2.57 2.82
N ALA A 17 10.58 1.81 2.37
CA ALA A 17 11.80 2.35 1.76
C ALA A 17 11.62 2.76 0.28
N SER A 18 10.65 2.17 -0.42
CA SER A 18 10.43 2.43 -1.85
C SER A 18 9.71 3.75 -2.07
N ARG A 19 10.43 4.76 -2.57
CA ARG A 19 9.90 6.13 -2.78
C ARG A 19 9.55 6.41 -4.23
N TYR A 20 8.40 7.03 -4.45
CA TYR A 20 7.99 7.62 -5.72
C TYR A 20 7.33 8.97 -5.46
N LYS A 21 7.73 10.03 -6.20
CA LYS A 21 7.21 11.39 -6.03
C LYS A 21 7.15 11.84 -4.55
N GLY A 22 8.19 11.52 -3.76
CA GLY A 22 8.31 11.92 -2.35
C GLY A 22 7.50 11.12 -1.32
N LYS A 23 6.71 10.12 -1.73
CA LYS A 23 5.93 9.25 -0.84
C LYS A 23 6.35 7.79 -0.97
N SER A 24 6.18 7.00 0.09
CA SER A 24 6.45 5.56 0.03
C SER A 24 5.36 4.83 -0.77
N LEU A 25 5.64 3.59 -1.20
CA LEU A 25 4.61 2.74 -1.82
C LEU A 25 3.44 2.49 -0.87
N ILE A 26 3.70 2.39 0.44
CA ILE A 26 2.65 2.29 1.46
C ILE A 26 1.81 3.57 1.50
N ASP A 27 2.44 4.75 1.49
CA ASP A 27 1.71 6.02 1.49
C ASP A 27 0.80 6.14 0.26
N TRP A 28 1.28 5.72 -0.92
CA TRP A 28 0.47 5.69 -2.13
C TRP A 28 -0.72 4.74 -2.01
N ALA A 29 -0.52 3.54 -1.44
CA ALA A 29 -1.60 2.59 -1.21
C ALA A 29 -2.62 3.08 -0.17
N VAL A 30 -2.18 3.75 0.89
CA VAL A 30 -3.06 4.37 1.87
C VAL A 30 -3.89 5.49 1.24
N LEU A 31 -3.27 6.33 0.40
CA LEU A 31 -3.98 7.38 -0.33
C LEU A 31 -5.01 6.79 -1.29
N TRP A 32 -4.60 5.78 -2.06
CA TRP A 32 -5.47 5.08 -2.99
C TRP A 32 -6.69 4.47 -2.29
N LEU A 33 -6.52 3.82 -1.13
CA LEU A 33 -7.63 3.25 -0.34
C LEU A 33 -8.61 4.28 0.20
N LYS A 34 -8.17 5.52 0.42
CA LYS A 34 -9.00 6.59 0.97
C LYS A 34 -9.81 7.33 -0.11
N MET A 35 -9.65 7.00 -1.39
CA MET A 35 -10.34 7.65 -2.50
C MET A 35 -10.67 6.66 -3.62
N SER A 36 -11.40 7.09 -4.65
CA SER A 36 -11.58 6.26 -5.85
C SER A 36 -10.33 6.32 -6.75
N ASN A 37 -10.11 5.28 -7.56
CA ASN A 37 -9.01 5.26 -8.53
C ASN A 37 -9.04 6.48 -9.47
N ASP A 38 -10.23 6.90 -9.90
CA ASP A 38 -10.37 8.09 -10.74
C ASP A 38 -9.97 9.39 -10.02
N ALA A 39 -10.33 9.52 -8.74
CA ALA A 39 -9.94 10.67 -7.92
C ALA A 39 -8.42 10.68 -7.70
N PHE A 40 -7.83 9.51 -7.46
CA PHE A 40 -6.38 9.34 -7.36
C PHE A 40 -5.68 9.78 -8.64
N PHE A 41 -6.13 9.28 -9.79
CA PHE A 41 -5.55 9.62 -11.09
C PHE A 41 -5.66 11.11 -11.39
N ARG A 42 -6.83 11.72 -11.16
CA ARG A 42 -7.04 13.16 -11.35
C ARG A 42 -6.12 14.01 -10.46
N LEU A 43 -5.89 13.59 -9.21
CA LEU A 43 -5.09 14.35 -8.25
C LEU A 43 -3.58 14.20 -8.49
N TYR A 44 -3.12 12.99 -8.80
CA TYR A 44 -1.67 12.68 -8.83
C TYR A 44 -1.10 12.48 -10.23
N GLY A 45 -1.96 12.32 -11.25
CA GLY A 45 -1.58 12.20 -12.66
C GLY A 45 -0.91 10.88 -13.02
N PHE A 46 -1.16 9.82 -12.24
CA PHE A 46 -0.66 8.47 -12.57
C PHE A 46 -1.62 7.38 -12.07
N ASN A 47 -1.62 6.24 -12.75
CA ASN A 47 -2.34 5.05 -12.32
C ASN A 47 -1.55 4.31 -11.26
N PHE A 48 -2.25 3.86 -10.22
CA PHE A 48 -1.67 3.09 -9.15
C PHE A 48 -2.61 1.96 -8.77
N ASN A 49 -2.10 0.74 -8.71
CA ASN A 49 -2.87 -0.43 -8.28
C ASN A 49 -2.10 -1.17 -7.18
N PRO A 50 -2.51 -1.08 -5.90
CA PRO A 50 -1.81 -1.76 -4.81
C PRO A 50 -1.85 -3.29 -4.92
N HIS A 51 -2.74 -3.86 -5.73
CA HIS A 51 -2.82 -5.31 -5.95
C HIS A 51 -1.68 -5.88 -6.81
N GLU A 52 -0.96 -5.04 -7.55
CA GLU A 52 0.20 -5.47 -8.36
C GLU A 52 1.44 -5.77 -7.51
N TYR A 53 1.39 -5.41 -6.22
CA TYR A 53 2.50 -5.53 -5.29
C TYR A 53 2.13 -6.53 -4.19
N PRO A 54 2.85 -7.67 -4.08
CA PRO A 54 2.56 -8.68 -3.07
C PRO A 54 2.47 -8.07 -1.67
N TYR A 55 1.40 -8.34 -0.94
CA TYR A 55 1.09 -7.86 0.42
C TYR A 55 0.78 -6.37 0.58
N LEU A 56 0.97 -5.52 -0.44
CA LEU A 56 0.86 -4.07 -0.28
C LEU A 56 -0.58 -3.64 0.02
N TYR A 57 -1.55 -4.22 -0.69
CA TYR A 57 -2.96 -3.96 -0.44
C TYR A 57 -3.37 -4.32 0.99
N GLU A 58 -3.03 -5.52 1.46
CA GLU A 58 -3.38 -5.98 2.81
C GLU A 58 -2.68 -5.15 3.89
N ILE A 59 -1.42 -4.78 3.68
CA ILE A 59 -0.68 -3.88 4.57
C ILE A 59 -1.39 -2.52 4.66
N ALA A 60 -1.69 -1.90 3.53
CA ALA A 60 -2.35 -0.60 3.49
C ALA A 60 -3.78 -0.66 4.05
N ARG A 61 -4.52 -1.73 3.76
CA ARG A 61 -5.87 -1.97 4.29
C ARG A 61 -5.85 -2.05 5.82
N ASN A 62 -4.89 -2.77 6.39
CA ASN A 62 -4.75 -2.86 7.86
C ASN A 62 -4.39 -1.50 8.48
N ILE A 63 -3.65 -0.64 7.76
CA ILE A 63 -3.35 0.72 8.22
C ILE A 63 -4.60 1.62 8.20
N VAL A 64 -5.44 1.51 7.17
CA VAL A 64 -6.62 2.38 7.01
C VAL A 64 -7.81 1.95 7.85
N TYR A 65 -8.06 0.64 7.93
CA TYR A 65 -9.27 0.09 8.55
C TYR A 65 -9.01 -0.75 9.81
N GLY A 66 -7.75 -0.90 10.23
CA GLY A 66 -7.37 -1.81 11.31
C GLY A 66 -7.30 -3.27 10.86
N GLU A 67 -6.82 -4.14 11.76
CA GLU A 67 -6.89 -5.59 11.55
C GLU A 67 -8.31 -6.06 11.78
N VAL A 68 -8.84 -6.86 10.84
CA VAL A 68 -10.09 -7.59 11.10
C VAL A 68 -9.70 -8.77 11.98
N ASN A 69 -10.07 -8.70 13.26
CA ASN A 69 -9.99 -9.82 14.21
C ASN A 69 -10.89 -10.97 13.75
#